data_AF-A0A9E4R5X0-F1
#
_entry.id   AF-A0A9E4R5X0-F1
#
_cell.length_a   1.000
_cell.length_b   1.000
_cell.length_c   1.000
_cell.angle_alpha   90.00
_cell.angle_beta   90.00
_cell.angle_gamma   90.00
#
_symmetry.space_group_name_H-M   'P 1'
#
loop_
_entity.id
_entity.type
_entity.pdbx_description
1 polymer ?
#
loop_
_entity_poly.entity_id
_entity_poly.type
_entity_poly.pdbx_seq_one_letter_code
_entity_poly.pdbx_strand_id
1 'polypeptide(L)'
;MTVTRPDTPEAHGDHFQSHYIPNTTGEQAEMLAAIGIDSIDQLFADIPAEFRNPILDLPAPLSELEIQRELSGMAAKNRPLGSGPSFLGAGSYNHFIPAIIKPLITRGEFLTAYTPYQAEASQGTLQVIYEFQTLVCNLYGMEVANAGMYDGATSLAEAALMACRVTKREKVALADSVSPAYSAVIRTYCQSQDISVETVNPSSP
;
A
#
# COMPACT_ATOMS: atom_id res chain seq x y z
N MET A 1 20.36 -13.82 8.10
CA MET A 1 21.69 -14.23 7.60
C MET A 1 22.13 -13.13 6.65
N THR A 2 22.75 -12.09 7.20
CA THR A 2 23.21 -10.94 6.42
C THR A 2 24.47 -11.41 5.69
N VAL A 3 24.37 -11.59 4.37
CA VAL A 3 25.55 -11.79 3.54
C VAL A 3 26.24 -10.43 3.47
N THR A 4 27.11 -10.14 4.43
CA THR A 4 28.12 -9.09 4.28
C THR A 4 29.02 -9.52 3.13
N ARG A 5 28.75 -9.01 1.92
CA ARG A 5 29.74 -9.05 0.84
C ARG A 5 30.95 -8.23 1.33
N PRO A 6 32.18 -8.74 1.17
CA PRO A 6 33.40 -8.07 1.63
C PRO A 6 33.76 -6.78 0.86
N ASP A 7 32.93 -6.38 -0.11
CA ASP A 7 33.23 -5.30 -1.05
C ASP A 7 32.35 -4.05 -0.85
N THR A 8 31.81 -3.80 0.36
CA THR A 8 31.18 -2.49 0.62
C THR A 8 32.31 -1.45 0.66
N PRO A 9 32.45 -0.56 -0.34
CA PRO A 9 33.53 0.40 -0.33
C PRO A 9 33.22 1.40 0.79
N GLU A 10 34.17 1.59 1.70
CA GLU A 10 34.14 2.78 2.56
C GLU A 10 34.02 4.01 1.66
N ALA A 11 33.29 5.04 2.12
CA ALA A 11 33.09 6.28 1.40
C ALA A 11 34.44 6.97 1.13
N HIS A 12 35.07 6.59 0.03
CA HIS A 12 36.29 7.15 -0.51
C HIS A 12 36.03 7.40 -1.99
N GLY A 13 35.48 8.57 -2.32
CA GLY A 13 35.53 9.15 -3.67
C GLY A 13 34.82 8.42 -4.82
N ASP A 14 34.41 7.17 -4.66
CA ASP A 14 33.83 6.33 -5.71
C ASP A 14 32.36 6.01 -5.44
N HIS A 15 31.62 5.94 -6.55
CA HIS A 15 30.20 5.68 -6.72
C HIS A 15 29.54 4.89 -5.57
N PHE A 16 28.56 5.47 -4.87
CA PHE A 16 27.71 4.73 -3.93
C PHE A 16 26.93 3.66 -4.70
N GLN A 17 27.20 2.38 -4.43
CA GLN A 17 26.44 1.26 -4.97
C GLN A 17 25.47 0.76 -3.91
N SER A 18 24.18 1.06 -4.12
CA SER A 18 23.12 0.59 -3.24
C SER A 18 23.05 -0.94 -3.24
N HIS A 19 22.92 -1.54 -2.05
CA HIS A 19 22.63 -2.98 -1.90
C HIS A 19 21.33 -3.42 -2.58
N TYR A 20 20.49 -2.47 -3.01
CA TYR A 20 19.28 -2.72 -3.79
C TYR A 20 19.57 -3.12 -5.25
N ILE A 21 20.71 -2.70 -5.81
CA ILE A 21 21.10 -3.02 -7.19
C ILE A 21 21.98 -4.28 -7.13
N PRO A 22 21.50 -5.44 -7.60
CA PRO A 22 22.23 -6.70 -7.45
C PRO A 22 23.39 -6.83 -8.44
N ASN A 23 23.32 -6.13 -9.57
CA ASN A 23 24.26 -6.24 -10.69
C ASN A 23 25.59 -5.57 -10.38
N THR A 24 26.65 -6.37 -10.38
CA THR A 24 28.05 -5.93 -10.28
C THR A 24 28.49 -5.20 -11.57
N THR A 25 29.57 -4.43 -11.48
CA THR A 25 30.16 -3.75 -12.65
C THR A 25 30.58 -4.73 -13.75
N GLY A 26 31.04 -5.94 -13.37
CA GLY A 26 31.36 -7.00 -14.33
C GLY A 26 30.13 -7.52 -15.08
N GLU A 27 29.05 -7.84 -14.35
CA GLU A 27 27.78 -8.26 -14.96
C GLU A 27 27.19 -7.16 -15.85
N GLN A 28 27.32 -5.89 -15.44
CA GLN A 28 26.91 -4.76 -16.28
C GLN A 28 27.69 -4.72 -17.60
N ALA A 29 29.02 -4.90 -17.56
CA ALA A 29 29.83 -4.94 -18.78
C ALA A 29 29.44 -6.11 -19.71
N GLU A 30 29.16 -7.29 -19.15
CA GLU A 30 28.68 -8.45 -19.91
C GLU A 30 27.32 -8.18 -20.56
N MET A 31 26.38 -7.57 -19.83
CA MET A 31 25.07 -7.20 -20.35
C MET A 31 25.17 -6.16 -21.47
N LEU A 32 26.02 -5.13 -21.33
CA LEU A 32 26.26 -4.11 -22.34
C LEU A 32 26.87 -4.71 -23.62
N ALA A 33 27.87 -5.59 -23.48
CA ALA A 33 28.47 -6.31 -24.60
C ALA A 33 27.46 -7.21 -25.33
N ALA A 34 26.56 -7.88 -24.60
CA ALA A 34 25.54 -8.76 -25.17
C ALA A 34 24.52 -8.02 -26.06
N ILE A 35 24.22 -6.75 -25.73
CA ILE A 35 23.31 -5.91 -26.52
C ILE A 35 24.05 -4.97 -27.50
N GLY A 36 25.39 -5.03 -27.54
CA GLY A 36 26.23 -4.34 -28.53
C GLY A 36 26.37 -2.83 -28.30
N ILE A 37 26.34 -2.37 -27.04
CA ILE A 37 26.53 -0.96 -26.68
C ILE A 37 27.68 -0.80 -25.69
N ASP A 38 28.28 0.39 -25.66
CA ASP A 38 29.50 0.64 -24.86
C ASP A 38 29.22 1.33 -23.51
N SER A 39 28.01 1.86 -23.30
CA SER A 39 27.66 2.55 -22.05
C SER A 39 26.17 2.50 -21.73
N ILE A 40 25.85 2.65 -20.44
CA ILE A 40 24.47 2.76 -19.94
C ILE A 40 23.77 3.97 -20.57
N ASP A 41 24.47 5.08 -20.85
CA ASP A 41 23.87 6.26 -21.47
C ASP A 41 23.25 5.98 -22.86
N GLN A 42 23.79 4.99 -23.58
CA GLN A 42 23.22 4.58 -24.88
C GLN A 42 21.85 3.91 -24.73
N LEU A 43 21.53 3.30 -23.58
CA LEU A 43 20.19 2.74 -23.30
C LEU A 43 19.10 3.80 -23.24
N PHE A 44 19.48 5.05 -22.93
CA PHE A 44 18.56 6.17 -22.75
C PHE A 44 18.60 7.16 -23.93
N ALA A 45 19.16 6.77 -25.07
CA ALA A 45 19.33 7.62 -26.24
C ALA A 45 18.01 8.22 -26.78
N ASP A 46 16.87 7.55 -26.54
CA ASP A 46 15.55 7.98 -26.99
C ASP A 46 14.93 9.10 -26.11
N ILE A 47 15.48 9.34 -24.91
CA ILE A 47 15.04 10.44 -24.03
C ILE A 47 15.75 11.72 -24.49
N PRO A 48 15.09 12.86 -24.76
CA PRO A 48 15.80 14.10 -25.10
C PRO A 48 16.81 14.50 -24.02
N ALA A 49 17.99 15.00 -24.41
CA ALA A 49 19.11 15.27 -23.49
C ALA A 49 18.74 16.23 -22.35
N GLU A 50 17.84 17.18 -22.60
CA GLU A 50 17.34 18.14 -21.60
C GLU A 50 16.53 17.50 -20.46
N PHE A 51 16.00 16.28 -20.68
CA PHE A 51 15.23 15.53 -19.68
C PHE A 51 16.04 14.41 -19.02
N ARG A 52 17.32 14.23 -19.38
CA ARG A 52 18.19 13.21 -18.78
C ARG A 52 18.90 13.74 -17.55
N ASN A 53 19.08 12.88 -16.55
CA ASN A 53 19.88 13.14 -15.35
C ASN A 53 19.65 14.52 -14.71
N PRO A 54 18.39 14.92 -14.46
CA PRO A 54 18.13 16.19 -13.77
C PRO A 54 18.77 16.18 -12.39
N ILE A 55 19.32 17.31 -11.97
CA ILE A 55 19.77 17.48 -10.59
C ILE A 55 18.52 17.48 -9.71
N LEU A 56 18.40 16.47 -8.86
CA LEU A 56 17.33 16.39 -7.88
C LEU A 56 17.79 17.12 -6.61
N ASP A 57 16.97 18.06 -6.11
CA ASP A 57 17.20 18.75 -4.83
C ASP A 57 16.83 17.81 -3.67
N LEU A 58 17.68 16.81 -3.45
CA LEU A 58 17.53 15.79 -2.41
C LEU A 58 18.73 15.81 -1.46
N PRO A 59 18.53 15.45 -0.19
CA PRO A 59 19.63 15.28 0.75
C PRO A 59 20.64 14.23 0.26
N ALA A 60 21.86 14.31 0.80
CA ALA A 60 22.86 13.27 0.59
C ALA A 60 22.34 11.89 1.06
N PRO A 61 22.74 10.79 0.39
CA PRO A 61 22.33 9.46 0.79
C PRO A 61 22.84 9.15 2.21
N LEU A 62 22.02 8.42 2.96
CA LEU A 62 22.32 7.98 4.31
C LEU A 62 22.54 6.47 4.32
N SER A 63 23.40 5.99 5.22
CA SER A 63 23.49 4.56 5.53
C SER A 63 22.20 4.06 6.19
N GLU A 64 21.99 2.74 6.20
CA GLU A 64 20.83 2.11 6.85
C GLU A 64 20.73 2.49 8.34
N LEU A 65 21.86 2.54 9.05
CA LEU A 65 21.91 2.91 10.46
C LEU A 65 21.55 4.39 10.70
N GLU A 66 21.97 5.27 9.81
CA GLU A 66 21.64 6.70 9.89
C GLU A 66 20.15 6.93 9.63
N ILE A 67 19.60 6.31 8.57
CA ILE A 67 18.17 6.35 8.27
C ILE A 67 17.34 5.81 9.43
N GLN A 68 17.73 4.66 10.00
CA GLN A 68 16.99 4.07 11.11
C GLN A 68 16.98 4.99 12.33
N ARG A 69 18.12 5.61 12.66
CA ARG A 69 18.22 6.56 13.77
C ARG A 69 17.36 7.79 13.53
N GLU A 70 17.40 8.34 12.32
CA GLU A 70 16.65 9.54 11.96
C GLU A 70 15.14 9.29 12.02
N LEU A 71 14.66 8.24 11.36
CA LEU A 71 13.24 7.87 11.36
C LEU A 71 12.74 7.51 12.77
N SER A 72 13.56 6.84 13.58
CA SER A 72 13.21 6.57 14.99
C SER A 72 13.10 7.86 15.80
N GLY A 73 14.00 8.82 15.57
CA GLY A 73 13.95 10.14 16.19
C GLY A 73 12.71 10.95 15.79
N MET A 74 12.28 10.87 14.53
CA MET A 74 11.03 11.48 14.08
C MET A 74 9.81 10.80 14.71
N ALA A 75 9.77 9.47 14.70
CA ALA A 75 8.67 8.69 15.27
C ALA A 75 8.48 8.96 16.78
N ALA A 76 9.58 9.19 17.51
CA ALA A 76 9.55 9.53 18.94
C ALA A 76 8.86 10.86 19.27
N LYS A 77 8.63 11.74 18.27
CA LYS A 77 7.86 12.98 18.45
C LYS A 77 6.36 12.74 18.52
N ASN A 78 5.89 11.56 18.08
CA ASN A 78 4.48 11.18 18.13
C ASN A 78 4.12 10.64 19.52
N ARG A 79 2.84 10.76 19.89
CA ARG A 79 2.27 10.08 21.06
C ARG A 79 1.73 8.71 20.63
N PRO A 80 2.37 7.59 20.99
CA PRO A 80 1.89 6.28 20.55
C PRO A 80 0.58 5.92 21.24
N LEU A 81 -0.28 5.17 20.55
CA LEU A 81 -1.59 4.76 21.07
C LEU A 81 -1.49 3.97 22.39
N GLY A 82 -0.39 3.24 22.59
CA GLY A 82 -0.11 2.50 23.84
C GLY A 82 0.34 3.36 25.02
N SER A 83 0.58 4.66 24.85
CA SER A 83 0.99 5.56 25.95
C SER A 83 -0.15 6.05 26.84
N GLY A 84 -1.40 5.67 26.56
CA GLY A 84 -2.55 6.04 27.37
C GLY A 84 -3.87 5.56 26.76
N PRO A 85 -5.00 5.78 27.44
CA PRO A 85 -6.30 5.42 26.90
C PRO A 85 -6.65 6.27 25.67
N SER A 86 -7.22 5.64 24.64
CA SER A 86 -7.76 6.31 23.47
C SER A 86 -9.18 5.80 23.21
N PHE A 87 -10.14 6.73 23.26
CA PHE A 87 -11.57 6.47 23.04
C PHE A 87 -12.13 7.28 21.87
N LEU A 88 -11.26 7.73 20.94
CA LEU A 88 -11.66 8.55 19.80
C LEU A 88 -12.59 7.81 18.83
N GLY A 89 -12.46 6.49 18.71
CA GLY A 89 -13.35 5.65 17.91
C GLY A 89 -13.38 6.05 16.43
N ALA A 90 -14.59 6.31 15.92
CA ALA A 90 -14.82 6.75 14.54
C ALA A 90 -14.27 5.80 13.45
N GLY A 91 -14.38 4.48 13.68
CA GLY A 91 -13.93 3.46 12.72
C GLY A 91 -12.52 2.93 12.97
N SER A 92 -11.76 3.51 13.89
CA SER A 92 -10.46 2.99 14.32
C SER A 92 -10.44 2.74 15.82
N TYR A 93 -10.20 1.48 16.22
CA TYR A 93 -10.30 1.04 17.60
C TYR A 93 -9.01 0.33 18.02
N ASN A 94 -8.53 0.67 19.21
CA ASN A 94 -7.40 -0.05 19.80
C ASN A 94 -7.82 -1.51 20.06
N HIS A 95 -7.03 -2.45 19.57
CA HIS A 95 -7.30 -3.88 19.70
C HIS A 95 -6.01 -4.65 19.92
N PHE A 96 -6.12 -5.82 20.55
CA PHE A 96 -4.98 -6.70 20.78
C PHE A 96 -4.56 -7.37 19.46
N ILE A 97 -3.29 -7.20 19.09
CA ILE A 97 -2.67 -7.92 17.98
C ILE A 97 -1.81 -9.04 18.57
N PRO A 98 -2.14 -10.32 18.34
CA PRO A 98 -1.36 -11.44 18.87
C PRO A 98 0.11 -11.38 18.43
N ALA A 99 1.03 -11.74 19.32
CA ALA A 99 2.48 -11.64 19.08
C ALA A 99 2.97 -12.43 17.86
N ILE A 100 2.25 -13.50 17.48
CA ILE A 100 2.56 -14.33 16.31
C ILE A 100 2.32 -13.61 14.97
N ILE A 101 1.48 -12.56 14.95
CA ILE A 101 1.12 -11.89 13.69
C ILE A 101 2.32 -11.19 13.07
N LYS A 102 3.14 -10.49 13.88
CA LYS A 102 4.31 -9.77 13.38
C LYS A 102 5.30 -10.68 12.62
N PRO A 103 5.80 -11.80 13.18
CA PRO A 103 6.68 -12.69 12.43
C PRO A 103 5.98 -13.35 11.23
N LEU A 104 4.67 -13.59 11.29
CA LEU A 104 3.91 -14.18 10.18
C LEU A 104 3.86 -13.25 8.97
N ILE A 105 3.47 -11.98 9.15
CA ILE A 105 3.33 -11.03 8.04
C ILE A 105 4.69 -10.58 7.46
N THR A 106 5.79 -10.79 8.19
CA THR A 106 7.15 -10.48 7.70
C THR A 106 7.78 -11.60 6.89
N ARG A 107 7.10 -12.75 6.72
CA ARG A 107 7.59 -13.83 5.86
C ARG A 107 7.53 -13.37 4.40
N GLY A 108 8.56 -13.70 3.61
CA GLY A 108 8.68 -13.23 2.22
C GLY A 108 7.46 -13.59 1.37
N GLU A 109 6.98 -14.81 1.49
CA GLU A 109 5.79 -15.32 0.81
C GLU A 109 4.48 -14.54 1.09
N PHE A 110 4.40 -13.78 2.18
CA PHE A 110 3.29 -12.84 2.42
C PHE A 110 3.67 -11.39 2.12
N LEU A 111 4.92 -11.01 2.36
CA LEU A 111 5.38 -9.62 2.28
C LEU A 111 5.73 -9.19 0.86
N THR A 112 6.26 -10.09 0.03
CA THR A 112 6.80 -9.79 -1.29
C THR A 112 6.01 -10.38 -2.44
N ALA A 113 5.12 -11.35 -2.17
CA ALA A 113 4.21 -11.89 -3.18
C ALA A 113 3.23 -10.81 -3.65
N TYR A 114 2.86 -10.85 -4.94
CA TYR A 114 1.89 -9.93 -5.53
C TYR A 114 0.56 -10.62 -5.80
N THR A 115 -0.32 -9.99 -6.58
CA THR A 115 -1.62 -10.54 -6.97
C THR A 115 -1.48 -11.99 -7.44
N PRO A 116 -2.30 -12.93 -6.91
CA PRO A 116 -2.13 -14.37 -7.12
C PRO A 116 -2.65 -14.81 -8.50
N TYR A 117 -2.11 -14.23 -9.58
CA TYR A 117 -2.46 -14.59 -10.97
C TYR A 117 -2.06 -16.04 -11.31
N GLN A 118 -0.96 -16.52 -10.74
CA GLN A 118 -0.51 -17.91 -10.87
C GLN A 118 -1.05 -18.72 -9.69
N ALA A 119 -2.28 -19.24 -9.83
CA ALA A 119 -3.03 -19.83 -8.72
C ALA A 119 -2.33 -21.06 -8.12
N GLU A 120 -1.69 -21.88 -8.95
CA GLU A 120 -0.96 -23.10 -8.56
C GLU A 120 0.23 -22.78 -7.66
N ALA A 121 0.86 -21.62 -7.86
CA ALA A 121 1.98 -21.13 -7.05
C ALA A 121 1.53 -20.28 -5.85
N SER A 122 0.22 -20.04 -5.69
CA SER A 122 -0.33 -19.06 -4.73
C SER A 122 -1.38 -19.64 -3.77
N GLN A 123 -1.48 -20.96 -3.66
CA GLN A 123 -2.55 -21.62 -2.90
C GLN A 123 -2.61 -21.20 -1.42
N GLY A 124 -1.48 -20.91 -0.78
CA GLY A 124 -1.45 -20.41 0.60
C GLY A 124 -2.15 -19.06 0.76
N THR A 125 -1.84 -18.08 -0.09
CA THR A 125 -2.49 -16.77 -0.09
C THR A 125 -3.97 -16.88 -0.47
N LEU A 126 -4.30 -17.69 -1.47
CA LEU A 126 -5.68 -17.92 -1.89
C LEU A 126 -6.53 -18.57 -0.78
N GLN A 127 -5.94 -19.48 0.00
CA GLN A 127 -6.62 -20.05 1.17
C GLN A 127 -6.91 -18.97 2.22
N VAL A 128 -5.95 -18.10 2.55
CA VAL A 128 -6.17 -16.99 3.50
C VAL A 128 -7.27 -16.04 3.01
N ILE A 129 -7.30 -15.74 1.71
CA ILE A 129 -8.37 -14.94 1.11
C ILE A 129 -9.73 -15.63 1.25
N TYR A 130 -9.81 -16.94 0.98
CA TYR A 130 -11.03 -17.72 1.15
C TYR A 130 -11.51 -17.74 2.61
N GLU A 131 -10.59 -17.89 3.56
CA GLU A 131 -10.90 -17.86 4.99
C GLU A 131 -11.42 -16.47 5.42
N PHE A 132 -10.82 -15.38 4.92
CA PHE A 132 -11.32 -14.02 5.11
C PHE A 132 -12.75 -13.84 4.56
N GLN A 133 -12.98 -14.28 3.31
CA GLN A 133 -14.31 -14.20 2.68
C GLN A 133 -15.35 -15.00 3.48
N THR A 134 -14.99 -16.20 3.90
CA THR A 134 -15.86 -17.08 4.72
C THR A 134 -16.19 -16.43 6.06
N LEU A 135 -15.20 -15.82 6.73
CA LEU A 135 -15.40 -15.09 7.97
C LEU A 135 -16.38 -13.92 7.79
N VAL A 136 -16.19 -13.11 6.74
CA VAL A 136 -17.07 -11.97 6.44
C VAL A 136 -18.50 -12.43 6.11
N CYS A 137 -18.66 -13.46 5.27
CA CYS A 137 -19.96 -14.05 4.96
C CYS A 137 -20.69 -14.53 6.22
N ASN A 138 -19.99 -15.28 7.08
CA ASN A 138 -20.56 -15.78 8.33
C ASN A 138 -20.91 -14.67 9.32
N LEU A 139 -20.09 -13.61 9.40
CA LEU A 139 -20.32 -12.49 10.32
C LEU A 139 -21.54 -11.65 9.92
N TYR A 140 -21.72 -11.41 8.62
CA TYR A 140 -22.81 -10.57 8.11
C TYR A 140 -24.03 -11.35 7.61
N GLY A 141 -23.98 -12.68 7.59
CA GLY A 141 -25.03 -13.52 7.04
C GLY A 141 -25.24 -13.33 5.53
N MET A 142 -24.16 -13.08 4.79
CA MET A 142 -24.19 -12.79 3.34
C MET A 142 -23.73 -14.00 2.53
N GLU A 143 -24.23 -14.12 1.30
CA GLU A 143 -23.91 -15.23 0.39
C GLU A 143 -22.49 -15.12 -0.20
N VAL A 144 -21.98 -13.90 -0.38
CA VAL A 144 -20.69 -13.64 -1.02
C VAL A 144 -19.98 -12.43 -0.38
N ALA A 145 -18.67 -12.52 -0.28
CA ALA A 145 -17.77 -11.44 0.07
C ALA A 145 -16.61 -11.41 -0.94
N ASN A 146 -16.08 -10.22 -1.24
CA ASN A 146 -14.88 -10.08 -2.05
C ASN A 146 -13.61 -10.26 -1.18
N ALA A 147 -12.43 -10.19 -1.81
CA ALA A 147 -11.14 -10.32 -1.14
C ALA A 147 -10.68 -9.04 -0.41
N GLY A 148 -11.61 -8.17 -0.01
CA GLY A 148 -11.33 -6.89 0.65
C GLY A 148 -11.43 -5.68 -0.29
N MET A 149 -11.33 -4.52 0.33
CA MET A 149 -11.37 -3.18 -0.27
C MET A 149 -10.35 -2.29 0.47
N TYR A 150 -10.11 -1.07 -0.01
CA TYR A 150 -9.10 -0.17 0.58
C TYR A 150 -9.41 0.23 2.03
N ASP A 151 -10.63 0.68 2.29
CA ASP A 151 -11.10 1.04 3.63
C ASP A 151 -12.63 0.97 3.72
N GLY A 152 -13.19 1.21 4.91
CA GLY A 152 -14.65 1.16 5.10
C GLY A 152 -15.40 2.30 4.42
N ALA A 153 -14.78 3.47 4.20
CA ALA A 153 -15.44 4.63 3.60
C ALA A 153 -15.64 4.44 2.09
N THR A 154 -14.58 4.02 1.41
CA THR A 154 -14.59 3.64 -0.01
C THR A 154 -15.46 2.40 -0.25
N SER A 155 -15.45 1.42 0.67
CA SER A 155 -16.37 0.28 0.60
C SER A 155 -17.84 0.71 0.65
N LEU A 156 -18.19 1.65 1.53
CA LEU A 156 -19.56 2.16 1.62
C LEU A 156 -19.95 2.97 0.38
N ALA A 157 -19.03 3.71 -0.21
CA ALA A 157 -19.25 4.40 -1.47
C ALA A 157 -19.50 3.41 -2.62
N GLU A 158 -18.69 2.35 -2.73
CA GLU A 158 -18.89 1.31 -3.74
C GLU A 158 -20.21 0.55 -3.56
N ALA A 159 -20.63 0.33 -2.31
CA ALA A 159 -21.95 -0.24 -2.03
C ALA A 159 -23.09 0.68 -2.53
N ALA A 160 -22.97 2.00 -2.34
CA ALA A 160 -23.94 2.97 -2.86
C ALA A 160 -23.97 2.96 -4.40
N LEU A 161 -22.81 2.96 -5.05
CA LEU A 161 -22.70 2.88 -6.52
C LEU A 161 -23.27 1.56 -7.05
N MET A 162 -23.00 0.44 -6.39
CA MET A 162 -23.56 -0.87 -6.74
C MET A 162 -25.09 -0.85 -6.65
N ALA A 163 -25.64 -0.32 -5.56
CA ALA A 163 -27.09 -0.19 -5.36
C ALA A 163 -27.74 0.66 -6.48
N CYS A 164 -27.13 1.80 -6.84
CA CYS A 164 -27.60 2.62 -7.96
C CYS A 164 -27.57 1.85 -9.29
N ARG A 165 -26.50 1.09 -9.58
CA ARG A 165 -26.38 0.30 -10.82
C ARG A 165 -27.41 -0.81 -10.93
N VAL A 166 -27.72 -1.48 -9.83
CA VAL A 166 -28.71 -2.57 -9.76
C VAL A 166 -30.13 -2.01 -9.86
N THR A 167 -30.44 -0.96 -9.10
CA THR A 167 -31.80 -0.39 -9.02
C THR A 167 -32.13 0.59 -10.14
N LYS A 168 -31.11 1.07 -10.88
CA LYS A 168 -31.21 2.17 -11.87
C LYS A 168 -31.72 3.48 -11.28
N ARG A 169 -31.53 3.69 -9.97
CA ARG A 169 -31.89 4.92 -9.27
C ARG A 169 -30.66 5.79 -9.05
N GLU A 170 -30.87 7.10 -9.07
CA GLU A 170 -29.82 8.12 -8.98
C GLU A 170 -29.84 8.86 -7.63
N LYS A 171 -30.52 8.29 -6.62
CA LYS A 171 -30.63 8.87 -5.27
C LYS A 171 -30.14 7.89 -4.21
N VAL A 172 -29.27 8.39 -3.32
CA VAL A 172 -28.77 7.66 -2.15
C VAL A 172 -29.22 8.39 -0.89
N ALA A 173 -29.96 7.68 -0.04
CA ALA A 173 -30.29 8.16 1.30
C ALA A 173 -29.17 7.74 2.27
N LEU A 174 -28.57 8.72 2.94
CA LEU A 174 -27.47 8.52 3.88
C LEU A 174 -27.91 8.88 5.30
N ALA A 175 -27.82 7.94 6.24
CA ALA A 175 -28.21 8.24 7.62
C ALA A 175 -27.32 9.35 8.24
N ASP A 176 -27.94 10.26 9.00
CA ASP A 176 -27.26 11.35 9.72
C ASP A 176 -26.28 10.89 10.80
N SER A 177 -26.36 9.62 11.20
CA SER A 177 -25.44 8.97 12.15
C SER A 177 -24.15 8.44 11.52
N VAL A 178 -24.04 8.40 10.19
CA VAL A 178 -22.81 7.97 9.51
C VAL A 178 -21.68 8.97 9.77
N SER A 179 -20.47 8.46 9.96
CA SER A 179 -19.27 9.29 10.14
C SER A 179 -19.19 10.41 9.08
N PRO A 180 -18.90 11.66 9.47
CA PRO A 180 -18.72 12.76 8.52
C PRO A 180 -17.64 12.46 7.47
N ALA A 181 -16.58 11.74 7.84
CA ALA A 181 -15.51 11.34 6.90
C ALA A 181 -16.03 10.36 5.84
N TYR A 182 -16.84 9.38 6.23
CA TYR A 182 -17.46 8.44 5.29
C TYR A 182 -18.45 9.15 4.38
N SER A 183 -19.25 10.06 4.96
CA SER A 183 -20.18 10.90 4.22
C SER A 183 -19.49 11.74 3.14
N ALA A 184 -18.32 12.31 3.46
CA ALA A 184 -17.51 13.06 2.49
C ALA A 184 -17.04 12.17 1.34
N VAL A 185 -16.51 10.98 1.62
CA VAL A 185 -16.05 10.03 0.60
C VAL A 185 -17.18 9.60 -0.34
N ILE A 186 -18.34 9.24 0.21
CA ILE A 186 -19.52 8.86 -0.61
C ILE A 186 -19.94 9.99 -1.53
N ARG A 187 -20.02 11.23 -1.00
CA ARG A 187 -20.37 12.41 -1.80
C ARG A 187 -19.38 12.65 -2.93
N THR A 188 -18.07 12.52 -2.66
CA THR A 188 -17.03 12.63 -3.69
C THR A 188 -17.19 11.58 -4.78
N TYR A 189 -17.44 10.31 -4.43
CA TYR A 189 -17.64 9.24 -5.40
C TYR A 189 -18.90 9.43 -6.25
N CYS A 190 -19.97 9.95 -5.64
CA CYS A 190 -21.25 10.18 -6.33
C CYS A 190 -21.24 11.44 -7.21
N GLN A 191 -20.38 12.42 -6.91
CA GLN A 191 -20.36 13.74 -7.55
C GLN A 191 -20.18 13.66 -9.08
N SER A 192 -19.36 12.74 -9.58
CA SER A 192 -19.07 12.59 -11.01
C SER A 192 -20.01 11.61 -11.73
N GLN A 193 -21.01 11.07 -11.04
CA GLN A 193 -21.87 9.98 -11.52
C GLN A 193 -23.35 10.40 -11.61
N ASP A 194 -23.67 11.69 -11.46
CA ASP A 194 -25.04 12.23 -11.40
C ASP A 194 -25.92 11.59 -10.31
N ILE A 195 -25.31 11.08 -9.23
CA ILE A 195 -26.03 10.48 -8.10
C ILE A 195 -26.18 11.52 -6.97
N SER A 196 -27.41 11.86 -6.61
CA SER A 196 -27.69 12.76 -5.49
C SER A 196 -27.63 12.02 -4.15
N VAL A 197 -26.90 12.57 -3.18
CA VAL A 197 -26.80 12.03 -1.82
C VAL A 197 -27.56 12.92 -0.84
N GLU A 198 -28.65 12.42 -0.29
CA GLU A 198 -29.51 13.13 0.66
C GLU A 198 -29.29 12.54 2.07
N THR A 199 -28.98 13.40 3.04
CA THR A 199 -28.85 12.95 4.44
C THR A 199 -30.24 12.86 5.06
N VAL A 200 -30.55 11.72 5.68
CA VAL A 200 -31.86 11.43 6.27
C VAL A 200 -31.73 11.07 7.75
N ASN A 201 -32.73 11.41 8.55
CA ASN A 201 -32.83 10.96 9.92
C ASN A 201 -33.61 9.64 9.96
N PRO A 202 -33.02 8.51 10.37
CA PRO A 202 -33.70 7.21 10.35
C PRO A 202 -34.95 7.12 11.25
N SER A 203 -35.10 8.04 12.22
CA SER A 203 -36.25 8.10 13.13
C SER A 203 -37.38 9.02 12.64
N SER A 204 -37.21 9.68 11.49
CA SER A 204 -38.24 10.48 10.83
C SER A 204 -38.17 10.22 9.32
N PRO A 205 -38.67 9.05 8.88
CA PRO A 205 -38.55 8.59 7.49
C PRO A 205 -39.35 9.43 6.50
#